data_AF-A0A0W0XTW4-F1
#
_entry.id   AF-A0A0W0XTW4-F1
#
_cell.length_a   1.000
_cell.length_b   1.000
_cell.length_c   1.000
_cell.angle_alpha   90.00
_cell.angle_beta   90.00
_cell.angle_gamma   90.00
#
_symmetry.space_group_name_H-M   'P 1'
#
loop_
_entity.id
_entity.type
_entity.pdbx_description
1 polymer ?
#
loop_
_entity_poly.entity_id
_entity_poly.type
_entity_poly.pdbx_seq_one_letter_code
_entity_poly.pdbx_strand_id
1 'polypeptide(L)'
;MLSTYFKYRILECIPVKEASTEEEKHKIYKFRYEIYHNEYKMIEENFDHQRKILKDIIDDKKNSILTYTTSKNNISSTCRAYYLDCNEISEEEKMKYYLHQLPLPPNPLITFVERLAVTRSKRGKYLAAAHATHLATRLFRDLNSYFTFSSCSPGLLKHYMQLGYRPYTNELLQFDDRVEIPIVVMPDMQFLKKIKSVLYHPMNKYCSDSLKSSYSNFRPEVLENFITSTKTIDDLESTSYLKYKKSFLYHLKKETINFIIKNCYFLNLRKGFMLFSEKEHHQEKFIILSGHLSISKYEKTIMHAHPGDIVGEFGTHHDNYLRYTSVRALEDCKLMVIPRGFEKKLFRFDSSLYINYMESYTKSLSLRERKLIINVLNQKQYT
;
A
#
# COMPACT_ATOMS: atom_id res chain seq x y z
N MET A 1 -13.43 -0.08 24.59
CA MET A 1 -12.78 -0.67 23.39
C MET A 1 -13.58 -1.91 22.99
N LEU A 2 -14.20 -1.95 21.82
CA LEU A 2 -14.96 -3.12 21.35
C LEU A 2 -14.01 -4.31 21.14
N SER A 3 -14.37 -5.49 21.63
CA SER A 3 -13.60 -6.72 21.41
C SER A 3 -13.51 -7.03 19.90
N THR A 4 -12.43 -7.69 19.47
CA THR A 4 -12.28 -8.12 18.06
C THR A 4 -13.45 -8.99 17.60
N TYR A 5 -13.96 -9.84 18.50
CA TYR A 5 -15.16 -10.64 18.27
C TYR A 5 -16.40 -9.78 17.96
N PHE A 6 -16.66 -8.74 18.76
CA PHE A 6 -17.82 -7.88 18.51
C PHE A 6 -17.71 -7.13 17.18
N LYS A 7 -16.50 -6.64 16.82
CA LYS A 7 -16.25 -6.03 15.50
C LYS A 7 -16.53 -7.02 14.37
N TYR A 8 -16.03 -8.25 14.49
CA TYR A 8 -16.27 -9.33 13.53
C TYR A 8 -17.78 -9.55 13.34
N ARG A 9 -18.55 -9.69 14.43
CA ARG A 9 -20.01 -9.89 14.36
C ARG A 9 -20.76 -8.72 13.72
N ILE A 10 -20.36 -7.46 14.01
CA ILE A 10 -20.94 -6.30 13.31
C ILE A 10 -20.66 -6.38 11.81
N LEU A 11 -19.41 -6.68 11.43
CA LEU A 11 -19.01 -6.73 10.02
C LEU A 11 -19.70 -7.85 9.25
N GLU A 12 -19.97 -8.99 9.89
CA GLU A 12 -20.80 -10.06 9.32
C GLU A 12 -22.24 -9.63 9.03
N CYS A 13 -22.78 -8.66 9.77
CA CYS A 13 -24.12 -8.13 9.51
C CYS A 13 -24.16 -7.16 8.31
N ILE A 14 -23.01 -6.78 7.74
CA ILE A 14 -22.94 -5.89 6.59
C ILE A 14 -23.08 -6.74 5.34
N PRO A 15 -24.12 -6.54 4.52
CA PRO A 15 -24.39 -7.41 3.38
C PRO A 15 -23.31 -7.26 2.31
N VAL A 16 -22.43 -8.26 2.24
CA VAL A 16 -21.51 -8.52 1.14
C VAL A 16 -22.09 -9.68 0.35
N LYS A 17 -22.26 -9.49 -0.96
CA LYS A 17 -22.80 -10.49 -1.88
C LYS A 17 -21.71 -11.05 -2.77
N GLU A 18 -21.84 -12.30 -3.17
CA GLU A 18 -21.03 -12.92 -4.24
C GLU A 18 -21.82 -12.82 -5.55
N ALA A 19 -21.21 -12.27 -6.60
CA ALA A 19 -21.83 -12.16 -7.91
C ALA A 19 -21.96 -13.53 -8.55
N SER A 20 -23.19 -13.90 -8.90
CA SER A 20 -23.54 -15.20 -9.48
C SER A 20 -24.08 -15.10 -10.90
N THR A 21 -24.56 -13.90 -11.29
CA THR A 21 -25.13 -13.62 -12.60
C THR A 21 -24.23 -12.71 -13.42
N GLU A 22 -24.34 -12.81 -14.75
CA GLU A 22 -23.61 -11.93 -15.67
C GLU A 22 -24.00 -10.46 -15.51
N GLU A 23 -25.25 -10.17 -15.11
CA GLU A 23 -25.70 -8.80 -14.83
C GLU A 23 -24.97 -8.22 -13.60
N GLU A 24 -24.84 -8.98 -12.51
CA GLU A 24 -24.10 -8.56 -11.32
C GLU A 24 -22.61 -8.33 -11.64
N LYS A 25 -22.00 -9.27 -12.36
CA LYS A 25 -20.60 -9.14 -12.79
C LYS A 25 -20.39 -7.92 -13.67
N HIS A 26 -21.29 -7.66 -14.62
CA HIS A 26 -21.21 -6.49 -15.48
C HIS A 26 -21.31 -5.17 -14.70
N LYS A 27 -22.16 -5.09 -13.67
CA LYS A 27 -22.21 -3.93 -12.76
C LYS A 27 -20.88 -3.76 -12.02
N ILE A 28 -20.25 -4.85 -11.57
CA ILE A 28 -18.92 -4.81 -10.94
C ILE A 28 -17.88 -4.24 -11.90
N TYR A 29 -17.84 -4.70 -13.15
CA TYR A 29 -16.84 -4.25 -14.12
C TYR A 29 -16.98 -2.76 -14.46
N LYS A 30 -18.22 -2.26 -14.56
CA LYS A 30 -18.49 -0.82 -14.71
C LYS A 30 -18.01 -0.02 -13.49
N PHE A 31 -18.32 -0.50 -12.29
CA PHE A 31 -17.87 0.14 -11.06
C PHE A 31 -16.35 0.18 -10.94
N ARG A 32 -15.65 -0.90 -11.31
CA ARG A 32 -14.19 -0.94 -11.36
C ARG A 32 -13.62 0.07 -12.35
N TYR A 33 -14.19 0.18 -13.54
CA TYR A 33 -13.78 1.20 -14.52
C TYR A 33 -13.93 2.61 -13.95
N GLU A 34 -15.06 2.90 -13.29
CA GLU A 34 -15.28 4.20 -12.65
C GLU A 34 -14.18 4.52 -11.62
N ILE A 35 -13.83 3.56 -10.76
CA ILE A 35 -12.83 3.81 -9.71
C ILE A 35 -11.40 3.80 -10.27
N TYR A 36 -11.00 2.77 -11.01
CA TYR A 36 -9.60 2.60 -11.43
C TYR A 36 -9.23 3.51 -12.61
N HIS A 37 -10.09 3.64 -13.62
CA HIS A 37 -9.80 4.49 -14.78
C HIS A 37 -10.24 5.93 -14.56
N ASN A 38 -11.52 6.17 -14.21
CA ASN A 38 -12.01 7.55 -14.16
C ASN A 38 -11.44 8.31 -12.96
N GLU A 39 -11.35 7.67 -11.80
CA GLU A 39 -10.87 8.31 -10.58
C GLU A 39 -9.36 8.18 -10.38
N TYR A 40 -8.81 6.96 -10.35
CA TYR A 40 -7.39 6.74 -10.08
C TYR A 40 -6.46 6.90 -11.28
N LYS A 41 -7.00 7.02 -12.49
CA LYS A 41 -6.20 7.18 -13.73
C LYS A 41 -5.16 6.09 -13.92
N MET A 42 -5.45 4.88 -13.43
CA MET A 42 -4.60 3.73 -13.65
C MET A 42 -4.52 3.43 -15.13
N ILE A 43 -3.34 2.98 -15.55
CA ILE A 43 -3.08 2.53 -16.92
C ILE A 43 -3.11 1.01 -16.88
N GLU A 44 -4.08 0.42 -17.56
CA GLU A 44 -4.20 -1.03 -17.69
C GLU A 44 -4.64 -1.39 -19.10
N GLU A 45 -4.06 -2.46 -19.65
CA GLU A 45 -4.37 -2.91 -21.01
C GLU A 45 -5.81 -3.40 -21.15
N ASN A 46 -6.41 -3.87 -20.04
CA ASN A 46 -7.72 -4.52 -20.02
C ASN A 46 -8.91 -3.55 -19.91
N PHE A 47 -8.71 -2.25 -20.09
CA PHE A 47 -9.82 -1.29 -20.12
C PHE A 47 -10.58 -1.35 -21.45
N ASP A 48 -11.87 -1.68 -21.40
CA ASP A 48 -12.78 -1.50 -22.54
C ASP A 48 -13.43 -0.11 -22.42
N HIS A 49 -12.86 0.86 -23.13
CA HIS A 49 -13.33 2.24 -23.14
C HIS A 49 -14.69 2.42 -23.85
N GLN A 50 -15.04 1.52 -24.78
CA GLN A 50 -16.32 1.59 -25.48
C GLN A 50 -17.47 1.20 -24.55
N ARG A 51 -17.30 0.11 -23.78
CA ARG A 51 -18.30 -0.37 -22.83
C ARG A 51 -18.14 0.24 -21.43
N LYS A 52 -17.03 0.94 -21.18
CA LYS A 52 -16.63 1.52 -19.88
C LYS A 52 -16.59 0.47 -18.78
N ILE A 53 -15.89 -0.63 -19.05
CA ILE A 53 -15.73 -1.75 -18.11
C ILE A 53 -14.25 -2.08 -17.92
N LEU A 54 -13.92 -2.54 -16.70
CA LEU A 54 -12.65 -3.19 -16.40
C LEU A 54 -12.95 -4.64 -16.02
N LYS A 55 -12.56 -5.55 -16.91
CA LYS A 55 -12.71 -7.00 -16.79
C LYS A 55 -11.43 -7.65 -17.28
N ASP A 56 -10.90 -8.63 -16.54
CA ASP A 56 -9.76 -9.43 -17.00
C ASP A 56 -10.09 -10.94 -17.02
N ILE A 57 -9.15 -11.75 -17.51
CA ILE A 57 -9.34 -13.19 -17.68
C ILE A 57 -9.60 -13.94 -16.35
N ILE A 58 -9.17 -13.37 -15.22
CA ILE A 58 -9.35 -13.97 -13.89
C ILE A 58 -10.79 -13.82 -13.43
N ASP A 59 -11.51 -12.79 -13.88
CA ASP A 59 -12.92 -12.58 -13.50
C ASP A 59 -13.85 -13.70 -13.99
N ASP A 60 -13.49 -14.41 -15.06
CA ASP A 60 -14.29 -15.51 -15.62
C ASP A 60 -13.87 -16.90 -15.13
N LYS A 61 -12.78 -17.02 -14.38
CA LYS A 61 -12.31 -18.33 -13.89
C LYS A 61 -13.26 -18.88 -12.81
N LYS A 62 -13.45 -20.20 -12.79
CA LYS A 62 -14.32 -20.89 -11.81
C LYS A 62 -13.87 -20.72 -10.36
N ASN A 63 -12.57 -20.56 -10.16
CA ASN A 63 -11.94 -20.33 -8.87
C ASN A 63 -11.88 -18.83 -8.50
N SER A 64 -12.67 -17.99 -9.15
CA SER A 64 -12.80 -16.56 -8.88
C SER A 64 -14.07 -16.26 -8.10
N ILE A 65 -13.94 -15.48 -7.03
CA ILE A 65 -15.02 -15.01 -6.17
C ILE A 65 -15.07 -13.50 -6.28
N LEU A 66 -16.12 -12.99 -6.93
CA LEU A 66 -16.38 -11.56 -7.06
C LEU A 66 -17.38 -11.13 -6.00
N THR A 67 -16.92 -10.31 -5.06
CA THR A 67 -17.78 -9.78 -4.00
C THR A 67 -18.16 -8.33 -4.26
N TYR A 68 -19.34 -7.92 -3.81
CA TYR A 68 -19.80 -6.54 -3.90
C TYR A 68 -20.72 -6.15 -2.74
N THR A 69 -20.83 -4.85 -2.50
CA THR A 69 -21.86 -4.24 -1.62
C THR A 69 -22.69 -3.24 -2.39
N THR A 70 -23.89 -2.94 -1.93
CA THR A 70 -24.78 -1.96 -2.56
C THR A 70 -25.24 -0.86 -1.61
N SER A 71 -25.39 0.35 -2.12
CA SER A 71 -26.02 1.49 -1.44
C SER A 71 -27.01 2.13 -2.40
N LYS A 72 -28.29 2.23 -2.01
CA LYS A 72 -29.38 2.72 -2.88
C LYS A 72 -29.39 2.03 -4.26
N ASN A 73 -29.26 0.70 -4.26
CA ASN A 73 -29.21 -0.17 -5.45
C ASN A 73 -28.01 0.00 -6.40
N ASN A 74 -27.06 0.88 -6.10
CA ASN A 74 -25.80 0.99 -6.83
C ASN A 74 -24.68 0.29 -6.07
N ILE A 75 -23.71 -0.28 -6.78
CA ILE A 75 -22.53 -0.87 -6.16
C ILE A 75 -21.77 0.21 -5.40
N SER A 76 -21.46 -0.06 -4.13
CA SER A 76 -20.67 0.83 -3.26
C SER A 76 -19.24 0.35 -3.05
N SER A 77 -19.00 -0.95 -3.21
CA SER A 77 -17.65 -1.54 -3.21
C SER A 77 -17.62 -2.89 -3.89
N THR A 78 -16.44 -3.30 -4.33
CA THR A 78 -16.16 -4.64 -4.86
C THR A 78 -14.78 -5.12 -4.41
N CYS A 79 -14.58 -6.43 -4.41
CA CYS A 79 -13.30 -7.09 -4.20
C CYS A 79 -13.30 -8.42 -4.98
N ARG A 80 -12.14 -8.82 -5.53
CA ARG A 80 -11.94 -10.15 -6.12
C ARG A 80 -11.06 -10.99 -5.21
N ALA A 81 -11.43 -12.23 -5.01
CA ALA A 81 -10.51 -13.27 -4.58
C ALA A 81 -10.42 -14.33 -5.68
N TYR A 82 -9.24 -14.87 -5.96
CA TYR A 82 -9.10 -16.10 -6.75
C TYR A 82 -8.13 -17.03 -6.06
N TYR A 83 -8.38 -18.34 -6.14
CA TYR A 83 -7.63 -19.33 -5.38
C TYR A 83 -7.12 -20.46 -6.27
N LEU A 84 -5.90 -20.90 -6.04
CA LEU A 84 -5.21 -21.91 -6.85
C LEU A 84 -4.52 -22.90 -5.93
N ASP A 85 -4.42 -24.15 -6.35
CA ASP A 85 -3.46 -25.04 -5.72
C ASP A 85 -2.05 -24.50 -5.99
N CYS A 86 -1.16 -24.58 -5.00
CA CYS A 86 0.20 -24.04 -5.14
C CYS A 86 0.96 -24.59 -6.36
N ASN A 87 0.63 -25.81 -6.80
CA ASN A 87 1.21 -26.46 -7.98
C ASN A 87 0.67 -25.92 -9.31
N GLU A 88 -0.51 -25.27 -9.30
CA GLU A 88 -1.12 -24.63 -10.47
C GLU A 88 -0.59 -23.21 -10.71
N ILE A 89 0.09 -22.62 -9.73
CA ILE A 89 0.70 -21.30 -9.86
C ILE A 89 1.94 -21.43 -10.74
N SER A 90 2.02 -20.60 -11.77
CA SER A 90 3.17 -20.58 -12.66
C SER A 90 4.45 -20.19 -11.92
N GLU A 91 5.61 -20.66 -12.38
CA GLU A 91 6.89 -20.24 -11.79
C GLU A 91 7.11 -18.73 -11.90
N GLU A 92 6.63 -18.11 -12.98
CA GLU A 92 6.64 -16.66 -13.13
C GLU A 92 5.86 -15.95 -12.01
N GLU A 93 4.64 -16.40 -11.71
CA GLU A 93 3.84 -15.85 -10.60
C GLU A 93 4.49 -16.11 -9.23
N LYS A 94 5.05 -17.31 -9.01
CA LYS A 94 5.78 -17.63 -7.77
C LYS A 94 6.99 -16.72 -7.57
N MET A 95 7.72 -16.41 -8.65
CA MET A 95 8.86 -15.50 -8.61
C MET A 95 8.40 -14.05 -8.42
N LYS A 96 7.39 -13.62 -9.18
CA LYS A 96 6.81 -12.27 -9.09
C LYS A 96 6.35 -11.96 -7.68
N TYR A 97 5.60 -12.85 -7.05
CA TYR A 97 5.11 -12.68 -5.67
C TYR A 97 6.08 -13.22 -4.62
N TYR A 98 7.33 -13.57 -4.97
CA TYR A 98 8.31 -14.08 -4.00
C TYR A 98 7.78 -15.23 -3.13
N LEU A 99 6.89 -16.08 -3.66
CA LEU A 99 6.27 -17.18 -2.90
C LEU A 99 7.31 -18.22 -2.48
N HIS A 100 8.41 -18.35 -3.24
CA HIS A 100 9.56 -19.18 -2.90
C HIS A 100 10.25 -18.79 -1.58
N GLN A 101 10.04 -17.56 -1.09
CA GLN A 101 10.59 -17.11 0.20
C GLN A 101 9.74 -17.53 1.40
N LEU A 102 8.62 -18.21 1.16
CA LEU A 102 7.69 -18.62 2.21
C LEU A 102 7.75 -20.12 2.42
N PRO A 103 7.92 -20.58 3.68
CA PRO A 103 7.81 -21.98 4.02
C PRO A 103 6.33 -22.34 4.07
N LEU A 104 5.68 -22.40 2.92
CA LEU A 104 4.29 -22.84 2.79
C LEU A 104 4.19 -24.34 3.13
N PRO A 105 3.03 -24.83 3.63
CA PRO A 105 2.87 -26.26 3.85
C PRO A 105 2.88 -27.00 2.51
N PRO A 106 2.88 -28.35 2.49
CA PRO A 106 2.69 -29.09 1.24
C PRO A 106 1.32 -28.81 0.63
N ASN A 107 1.27 -28.50 -0.67
CA ASN A 107 0.05 -28.31 -1.48
C ASN A 107 -1.04 -27.43 -0.83
N PRO A 108 -0.74 -26.19 -0.41
CA PRO A 108 -1.76 -25.29 0.12
C PRO A 108 -2.62 -24.79 -1.03
N LEU A 109 -3.88 -24.52 -0.69
CA LEU A 109 -4.70 -23.62 -1.48
C LEU A 109 -4.25 -22.18 -1.17
N ILE A 110 -3.82 -21.48 -2.21
CA ILE A 110 -3.32 -20.10 -2.13
C ILE A 110 -4.38 -19.20 -2.73
N THR A 111 -4.77 -18.17 -1.99
CA THR A 111 -5.68 -17.14 -2.50
C THR A 111 -4.94 -15.86 -2.78
N PHE A 112 -5.25 -15.21 -3.90
CA PHE A 112 -4.91 -13.82 -4.18
C PHE A 112 -6.16 -12.96 -4.06
N VAL A 113 -6.05 -11.84 -3.35
CA VAL A 113 -7.12 -10.85 -3.21
C VAL A 113 -6.70 -9.55 -3.86
N GLU A 114 -7.51 -9.09 -4.80
CA GLU A 114 -7.20 -7.98 -5.68
C GLU A 114 -8.47 -7.15 -5.96
N ARG A 115 -8.29 -6.04 -6.69
CA ARG A 115 -9.40 -5.22 -7.19
C ARG A 115 -10.37 -4.73 -6.10
N LEU A 116 -9.85 -4.48 -4.89
CA LEU A 116 -10.62 -3.84 -3.83
C LEU A 116 -10.87 -2.38 -4.21
N ALA A 117 -12.13 -2.06 -4.53
CA ALA A 117 -12.56 -0.72 -4.85
C ALA A 117 -13.74 -0.31 -3.96
N VAL A 118 -13.73 0.93 -3.48
CA VAL A 118 -14.77 1.50 -2.63
C VAL A 118 -15.11 2.90 -3.12
N THR A 119 -16.41 3.21 -3.22
CA THR A 119 -16.87 4.55 -3.61
C THR A 119 -16.31 5.61 -2.66
N ARG A 120 -15.91 6.76 -3.20
CA ARG A 120 -15.22 7.83 -2.47
C ARG A 120 -15.91 8.23 -1.16
N SER A 121 -17.24 8.36 -1.17
CA SER A 121 -18.03 8.76 0.00
C SER A 121 -18.07 7.73 1.15
N LYS A 122 -17.58 6.52 0.92
CA LYS A 122 -17.57 5.40 1.88
C LYS A 122 -16.17 4.91 2.25
N ARG A 123 -15.10 5.50 1.69
CA ARG A 123 -13.71 5.17 2.05
C ARG A 123 -13.41 5.53 3.51
N GLY A 124 -12.50 4.77 4.12
CA GLY A 124 -12.16 4.91 5.54
C GLY A 124 -13.25 4.44 6.51
N LYS A 125 -14.34 3.85 5.99
CA LYS A 125 -15.40 3.23 6.79
C LYS A 125 -15.20 1.70 6.83
N TYR A 126 -16.27 0.95 7.02
CA TYR A 126 -16.24 -0.49 7.28
C TYR A 126 -16.21 -1.37 6.03
N LEU A 127 -16.41 -0.85 4.81
CA LEU A 127 -16.63 -1.69 3.62
C LEU A 127 -15.44 -2.59 3.27
N ALA A 128 -14.20 -2.08 3.34
CA ALA A 128 -13.02 -2.90 3.13
C ALA A 128 -12.90 -4.03 4.16
N ALA A 129 -13.20 -3.73 5.44
CA ALA A 129 -13.20 -4.72 6.51
C ALA A 129 -14.35 -5.73 6.38
N ALA A 130 -15.50 -5.32 5.84
CA ALA A 130 -16.62 -6.19 5.56
C ALA A 130 -16.26 -7.19 4.44
N HIS A 131 -15.66 -6.72 3.34
CA HIS A 131 -15.14 -7.61 2.29
C HIS A 131 -14.11 -8.60 2.83
N ALA A 132 -13.11 -8.11 3.60
CA ALA A 132 -12.10 -8.97 4.19
C ALA A 132 -12.72 -10.03 5.12
N THR A 133 -13.70 -9.65 5.94
CA THR A 133 -14.41 -10.56 6.85
C THR A 133 -15.21 -11.60 6.08
N HIS A 134 -15.99 -11.19 5.07
CA HIS A 134 -16.77 -12.10 4.23
C HIS A 134 -15.87 -13.11 3.50
N LEU A 135 -14.85 -12.60 2.79
CA LEU A 135 -13.91 -13.43 2.05
C LEU A 135 -13.16 -14.37 2.98
N ALA A 136 -12.65 -13.91 4.12
CA ALA A 136 -11.97 -14.78 5.07
C ALA A 136 -12.88 -15.89 5.61
N THR A 137 -14.13 -15.58 5.96
CA THR A 137 -15.08 -16.62 6.38
C THR A 137 -15.31 -17.64 5.26
N ARG A 138 -15.53 -17.19 4.02
CA ARG A 138 -15.70 -18.06 2.85
C ARG A 138 -14.47 -18.94 2.61
N LEU A 139 -13.28 -18.34 2.54
CA LEU A 139 -12.02 -19.02 2.24
C LEU A 139 -11.59 -19.99 3.36
N PHE A 140 -11.70 -19.59 4.62
CA PHE A 140 -11.20 -20.38 5.75
C PHE A 140 -12.15 -21.52 6.11
N ARG A 141 -13.46 -21.27 6.07
CA ARG A 141 -14.48 -22.27 6.45
C ARG A 141 -14.74 -23.26 5.34
N ASP A 142 -14.87 -22.78 4.11
CA ASP A 142 -15.42 -23.61 3.02
C ASP A 142 -14.34 -24.16 2.08
N LEU A 143 -13.18 -23.50 2.00
CA LEU A 143 -12.11 -23.86 1.06
C LEU A 143 -10.79 -24.24 1.76
N ASN A 144 -10.72 -24.13 3.10
CA ASN A 144 -9.50 -24.35 3.88
C ASN A 144 -8.27 -23.56 3.35
N SER A 145 -8.49 -22.38 2.77
CA SER A 145 -7.42 -21.52 2.24
C SER A 145 -7.01 -20.47 3.26
N TYR A 146 -5.94 -20.72 4.02
CA TYR A 146 -5.49 -19.83 5.09
C TYR A 146 -4.40 -18.82 4.70
N PHE A 147 -3.93 -18.87 3.45
CA PHE A 147 -2.92 -17.96 2.91
C PHE A 147 -3.57 -17.06 1.87
N THR A 148 -3.64 -15.76 2.18
CA THR A 148 -4.23 -14.76 1.28
C THR A 148 -3.21 -13.70 0.94
N PHE A 149 -2.78 -13.69 -0.30
CA PHE A 149 -1.79 -12.77 -0.85
C PHE A 149 -2.45 -11.57 -1.51
N SER A 150 -1.77 -10.44 -1.44
CA SER A 150 -2.14 -9.23 -2.13
C SER A 150 -0.89 -8.35 -2.27
N SER A 151 -1.07 -7.18 -2.86
CA SER A 151 -0.07 -6.13 -2.87
C SER A 151 -0.75 -4.79 -2.62
N CYS A 152 -0.01 -3.83 -2.07
CA CYS A 152 -0.56 -2.51 -1.86
C CYS A 152 0.46 -1.40 -2.12
N SER A 153 -0.04 -0.26 -2.58
CA SER A 153 0.75 0.97 -2.60
C SER A 153 1.33 1.24 -1.21
N PRO A 154 2.58 1.69 -1.10
CA PRO A 154 3.24 1.90 0.19
C PRO A 154 2.35 2.63 1.18
N GLY A 155 1.74 3.75 0.74
CA GLY A 155 0.81 4.59 1.50
C GLY A 155 -0.30 3.84 2.28
N LEU A 156 -0.74 2.68 1.78
CA LEU A 156 -1.87 1.91 2.29
C LEU A 156 -1.48 0.80 3.28
N LEU A 157 -0.19 0.54 3.47
CA LEU A 157 0.27 -0.61 4.26
C LEU A 157 -0.39 -0.69 5.64
N LYS A 158 -0.45 0.42 6.38
CA LYS A 158 -1.07 0.45 7.72
C LYS A 158 -2.55 0.10 7.72
N HIS A 159 -3.28 0.45 6.65
CA HIS A 159 -4.70 0.11 6.52
C HIS A 159 -4.88 -1.39 6.29
N TYR A 160 -4.08 -1.99 5.41
CA TYR A 160 -4.08 -3.43 5.18
C TYR A 160 -3.63 -4.21 6.42
N MET A 161 -2.64 -3.68 7.15
CA MET A 161 -2.23 -4.25 8.43
C MET A 161 -3.35 -4.32 9.44
N GLN A 162 -4.21 -3.31 9.55
CA GLN A 162 -5.37 -3.37 10.44
C GLN A 162 -6.36 -4.48 10.07
N LEU A 163 -6.40 -4.89 8.80
CA LEU A 163 -7.21 -6.01 8.36
C LEU A 163 -6.57 -7.36 8.74
N GLY A 164 -5.26 -7.45 8.89
CA GLY A 164 -4.57 -8.73 9.15
C GLY A 164 -3.44 -9.02 8.18
N TYR A 165 -3.27 -8.21 7.14
CA TYR A 165 -2.19 -8.37 6.18
C TYR A 165 -0.86 -7.92 6.78
N ARG A 166 0.24 -8.45 6.24
CA ARG A 166 1.57 -7.95 6.55
C ARG A 166 2.55 -8.17 5.39
N PRO A 167 3.62 -7.36 5.31
CA PRO A 167 4.75 -7.69 4.44
C PRO A 167 5.34 -9.04 4.84
N TYR A 168 5.75 -9.82 3.86
CA TYR A 168 6.37 -11.13 4.07
C TYR A 168 7.73 -11.30 3.39
N THR A 169 8.13 -10.27 2.63
CA THR A 169 9.45 -10.09 2.08
C THR A 169 9.84 -8.60 2.18
N ASN A 170 11.14 -8.32 2.12
CA ASN A 170 11.67 -6.95 2.02
C ASN A 170 11.67 -6.43 0.57
N GLU A 171 11.35 -7.31 -0.38
CA GLU A 171 11.30 -6.99 -1.79
C GLU A 171 10.00 -6.28 -2.16
N LEU A 172 10.09 -5.41 -3.16
CA LEU A 172 8.94 -4.73 -3.73
C LEU A 172 8.54 -5.41 -5.04
N LEU A 173 7.25 -5.36 -5.34
CA LEU A 173 6.73 -5.68 -6.67
C LEU A 173 6.93 -4.44 -7.54
N GLN A 174 7.64 -4.58 -8.66
CA GLN A 174 7.74 -3.54 -9.69
C GLN A 174 6.64 -3.77 -10.74
N PHE A 175 5.78 -2.77 -10.91
CA PHE A 175 4.89 -2.61 -12.06
C PHE A 175 5.48 -1.58 -13.02
N ASP A 176 4.91 -1.41 -14.21
CA ASP A 176 5.48 -0.48 -15.20
C ASP A 176 5.54 0.97 -14.70
N ASP A 177 4.55 1.35 -13.90
CA ASP A 177 4.30 2.72 -13.44
C ASP A 177 4.60 2.94 -11.94
N ARG A 178 4.65 1.88 -11.12
CA ARG A 178 4.78 1.99 -9.65
C ARG A 178 5.47 0.80 -9.00
N VAL A 179 5.70 0.94 -7.69
CA VAL A 179 6.02 -0.18 -6.80
C VAL A 179 4.88 -0.46 -5.81
N GLU A 180 4.73 -1.72 -5.46
CA GLU A 180 3.83 -2.16 -4.39
C GLU A 180 4.54 -3.06 -3.38
N ILE A 181 4.01 -3.05 -2.16
CA ILE A 181 4.49 -3.90 -1.07
C ILE A 181 3.71 -5.21 -1.14
N PRO A 182 4.37 -6.36 -1.34
CA PRO A 182 3.72 -7.66 -1.27
C PRO A 182 3.30 -7.95 0.17
N ILE A 183 2.03 -8.30 0.34
CA ILE A 183 1.42 -8.51 1.66
C ILE A 183 0.63 -9.82 1.72
N VAL A 184 0.52 -10.39 2.92
CA VAL A 184 -0.16 -11.68 3.14
C VAL A 184 -0.92 -11.70 4.46
N VAL A 185 -2.08 -12.37 4.46
CA VAL A 185 -2.73 -12.91 5.66
C VAL A 185 -2.37 -14.38 5.77
N MET A 186 -1.94 -14.81 6.95
CA MET A 186 -1.56 -16.18 7.25
C MET A 186 -1.92 -16.51 8.71
N PRO A 187 -1.87 -17.78 9.16
CA PRO A 187 -2.37 -18.20 10.47
C PRO A 187 -1.43 -17.83 11.65
N ASP A 188 -0.87 -16.62 11.63
CA ASP A 188 -0.10 -16.05 12.73
C ASP A 188 -1.03 -15.41 13.76
N MET A 189 -1.47 -16.23 14.70
CA MET A 189 -2.44 -15.82 15.72
C MET A 189 -1.89 -14.75 16.65
N GLN A 190 -0.58 -14.72 16.91
CA GLN A 190 0.05 -13.69 17.74
C GLN A 190 -0.03 -12.33 17.06
N PHE A 191 0.34 -12.27 15.78
CA PHE A 191 0.23 -11.06 14.98
C PHE A 191 -1.22 -10.57 14.94
N LEU A 192 -2.15 -11.42 14.47
CA LEU A 192 -3.57 -11.05 14.33
C LEU A 192 -4.19 -10.55 15.64
N LYS A 193 -3.81 -11.14 16.78
CA LYS A 193 -4.23 -10.69 18.11
C LYS A 193 -3.64 -9.33 18.47
N LYS A 194 -2.33 -9.14 18.27
CA LYS A 194 -1.58 -7.91 18.60
C LYS A 194 -2.17 -6.69 17.87
N ILE A 195 -2.45 -6.82 16.57
CA ILE A 195 -3.03 -5.74 15.77
C ILE A 195 -4.56 -5.62 15.89
N LYS A 196 -5.19 -6.49 16.68
CA LYS A 196 -6.65 -6.55 16.86
C LYS A 196 -7.40 -6.68 15.52
N SER A 197 -6.88 -7.54 14.64
CA SER A 197 -7.45 -7.79 13.32
C SER A 197 -8.87 -8.39 13.43
N VAL A 198 -9.72 -8.02 12.47
CA VAL A 198 -11.06 -8.61 12.29
C VAL A 198 -11.00 -10.08 11.83
N LEU A 199 -9.87 -10.49 11.28
CA LEU A 199 -9.63 -11.85 10.78
C LEU A 199 -9.13 -12.81 11.88
N TYR A 200 -8.79 -12.30 13.06
CA TYR A 200 -8.38 -13.13 14.20
C TYR A 200 -9.42 -14.21 14.52
N HIS A 201 -10.70 -13.83 14.61
CA HIS A 201 -11.75 -14.77 15.00
C HIS A 201 -12.02 -15.87 13.96
N PRO A 202 -12.27 -15.57 12.67
CA PRO A 202 -12.48 -16.62 11.67
C PRO A 202 -11.24 -17.50 11.51
N MET A 203 -10.02 -16.94 11.55
CA MET A 203 -8.78 -17.72 11.52
C MET A 203 -8.68 -18.65 12.73
N ASN A 204 -8.95 -18.15 13.95
CA ASN A 204 -8.91 -18.96 15.17
C ASN A 204 -9.92 -20.11 15.15
N LYS A 205 -11.11 -19.87 14.56
CA LYS A 205 -12.22 -20.82 14.55
C LYS A 205 -12.03 -21.93 13.52
N TYR A 206 -11.54 -21.62 12.33
CA TYR A 206 -11.54 -22.56 11.20
C TYR A 206 -10.17 -23.12 10.84
N CYS A 207 -9.07 -22.46 11.25
CA CYS A 207 -7.72 -22.99 11.02
C CYS A 207 -7.39 -24.11 12.02
N SER A 208 -6.59 -25.08 11.60
CA SER A 208 -6.11 -26.16 12.49
C SER A 208 -5.04 -25.66 13.47
N ASP A 209 -4.96 -26.27 14.65
CA ASP A 209 -3.99 -25.85 15.67
C ASP A 209 -2.54 -26.14 15.27
N SER A 210 -2.32 -27.19 14.47
CA SER A 210 -1.00 -27.49 13.87
C SER A 210 -0.51 -26.33 12.99
N LEU A 211 -1.39 -25.82 12.11
CA LEU A 211 -1.03 -24.72 11.23
C LEU A 211 -0.86 -23.40 12.01
N LYS A 212 -1.73 -23.10 12.98
CA LYS A 212 -1.57 -21.92 13.86
C LYS A 212 -0.23 -21.94 14.60
N SER A 213 0.18 -23.11 15.08
CA SER A 213 1.45 -23.28 15.81
C SER A 213 2.65 -23.06 14.90
N SER A 214 2.59 -23.58 13.66
CA SER A 214 3.68 -23.50 12.68
C SER A 214 4.00 -22.07 12.21
N TYR A 215 3.01 -21.17 12.21
CA TYR A 215 3.18 -19.77 11.76
C TYR A 215 3.05 -18.75 12.89
N SER A 216 3.05 -19.20 14.15
CA SER A 216 3.04 -18.33 15.31
C SER A 216 4.30 -17.47 15.33
N ASN A 217 4.16 -16.15 15.28
CA ASN A 217 5.28 -15.20 15.20
C ASN A 217 6.17 -15.40 13.95
N PHE A 218 5.55 -15.56 12.78
CA PHE A 218 6.28 -15.77 11.54
C PHE A 218 6.95 -14.48 11.03
N ARG A 219 8.25 -14.59 10.71
CA ARG A 219 9.12 -13.55 10.14
C ARG A 219 9.00 -12.14 10.76
N PRO A 220 9.21 -11.98 12.08
CA PRO A 220 9.18 -10.68 12.73
C PRO A 220 10.23 -9.71 12.16
N GLU A 221 11.35 -10.22 11.65
CA GLU A 221 12.44 -9.42 11.06
C GLU A 221 11.99 -8.64 9.82
N VAL A 222 11.14 -9.24 8.99
CA VAL A 222 10.56 -8.54 7.82
C VAL A 222 9.63 -7.44 8.30
N LEU A 223 8.77 -7.74 9.29
CA LEU A 223 7.88 -6.75 9.87
C LEU A 223 8.64 -5.57 10.46
N GLU A 224 9.77 -5.80 11.13
CA GLU A 224 10.62 -4.75 11.71
C GLU A 224 11.31 -3.86 10.69
N ASN A 225 11.50 -4.33 9.45
CA ASN A 225 12.00 -3.49 8.37
C ASN A 225 10.99 -2.43 7.96
N PHE A 226 9.69 -2.77 7.96
CA PHE A 226 8.65 -1.80 7.66
C PHE A 226 8.20 -1.05 8.92
N ILE A 227 7.94 -1.72 10.03
CA ILE A 227 7.35 -1.13 11.23
C ILE A 227 8.44 -0.43 12.05
N THR A 228 8.32 0.89 12.14
CA THR A 228 9.26 1.76 12.85
C THR A 228 8.74 2.23 14.21
N SER A 229 7.64 1.68 14.71
CA SER A 229 6.95 2.18 15.92
C SER A 229 7.81 2.16 17.19
N THR A 230 8.81 1.29 17.23
CA THR A 230 9.78 1.19 18.34
C THR A 230 11.09 1.92 18.04
N LYS A 231 11.32 2.31 16.79
CA LYS A 231 12.56 2.96 16.36
C LYS A 231 12.55 4.45 16.66
N THR A 232 13.73 4.99 16.79
CA THR A 232 14.08 6.39 17.00
C THR A 232 15.15 6.80 16.01
N ILE A 233 15.53 8.07 16.02
CA ILE A 233 16.60 8.57 15.18
C ILE A 233 17.95 7.90 15.48
N ASP A 234 18.15 7.47 16.73
CA ASP A 234 19.39 6.85 17.19
C ASP A 234 19.53 5.41 16.65
N ASP A 235 18.43 4.82 16.17
CA ASP A 235 18.40 3.49 15.54
C ASP A 235 18.69 3.53 14.01
N LEU A 236 18.94 4.71 13.45
CA LEU A 236 19.23 4.86 12.02
C LEU A 236 20.72 4.76 11.75
N GLU A 237 21.10 3.82 10.89
CA GLU A 237 22.48 3.46 10.52
C GLU A 237 23.33 4.63 10.03
N SER A 238 22.69 5.68 9.52
CA SER A 238 23.35 6.92 9.09
C SER A 238 22.52 8.11 9.51
N THR A 239 23.20 9.16 9.97
CA THR A 239 22.62 10.49 10.22
C THR A 239 23.24 11.56 9.32
N SER A 240 23.87 11.15 8.20
CA SER A 240 24.54 12.08 7.27
C SER A 240 23.58 13.14 6.74
N TYR A 241 22.31 12.80 6.55
CA TYR A 241 21.23 13.72 6.17
C TYR A 241 20.91 14.78 7.24
N LEU A 242 21.30 14.59 8.52
CA LEU A 242 21.19 15.62 9.57
C LEU A 242 22.32 16.63 9.52
N LYS A 243 23.40 16.34 8.82
CA LYS A 243 24.54 17.26 8.66
C LYS A 243 24.35 18.21 7.47
N TYR A 244 23.43 17.87 6.57
CA TYR A 244 23.19 18.64 5.36
C TYR A 244 22.16 19.75 5.60
N LYS A 245 22.61 21.02 5.66
CA LYS A 245 21.76 22.20 5.92
C LYS A 245 20.52 22.33 5.02
N LYS A 246 20.52 21.71 3.84
CA LYS A 246 19.40 21.79 2.87
C LYS A 246 18.43 20.60 2.99
N SER A 247 18.73 19.62 3.84
CA SER A 247 17.89 18.46 4.12
C SER A 247 16.62 18.87 4.86
N PHE A 248 15.50 18.24 4.52
CA PHE A 248 14.25 18.36 5.26
C PHE A 248 14.39 17.93 6.73
N LEU A 249 15.30 17.00 7.03
CA LEU A 249 15.48 16.53 8.40
C LEU A 249 16.35 17.47 9.25
N TYR A 250 17.10 18.38 8.63
CA TYR A 250 18.09 19.22 9.31
C TYR A 250 17.47 20.20 10.33
N HIS A 251 16.33 20.80 10.00
CA HIS A 251 15.68 21.78 10.89
C HIS A 251 14.64 21.17 11.84
N LEU A 252 14.49 19.86 11.81
CA LEU A 252 13.54 19.18 12.69
C LEU A 252 14.17 18.98 14.07
N LYS A 253 13.37 19.26 15.11
CA LYS A 253 13.70 18.86 16.47
C LYS A 253 13.75 17.34 16.58
N LYS A 254 14.58 16.81 17.49
CA LYS A 254 14.75 15.36 17.71
C LYS A 254 13.40 14.68 17.99
N GLU A 255 12.53 15.34 18.74
CA GLU A 255 11.19 14.89 19.07
C GLU A 255 10.31 14.75 17.82
N THR A 256 10.38 15.73 16.90
CA THR A 256 9.66 15.69 15.63
C THR A 256 10.15 14.53 14.76
N ILE A 257 11.47 14.32 14.67
CA ILE A 257 12.05 13.20 13.90
C ILE A 257 11.63 11.86 14.49
N ASN A 258 11.72 11.70 15.81
CA ASN A 258 11.28 10.50 16.51
C ASN A 258 9.78 10.25 16.30
N PHE A 259 8.95 11.31 16.30
CA PHE A 259 7.53 11.16 15.98
C PHE A 259 7.32 10.69 14.54
N ILE A 260 8.03 11.26 13.57
CA ILE A 260 7.97 10.84 12.17
C ILE A 260 8.35 9.36 12.07
N ILE A 261 9.50 8.96 12.60
CA ILE A 261 9.99 7.58 12.56
C ILE A 261 8.93 6.65 13.13
N LYS A 262 8.43 6.88 14.35
CA LYS A 262 7.41 6.01 14.97
C LYS A 262 6.09 5.89 14.19
N ASN A 263 5.81 6.85 13.30
CA ASN A 263 4.55 6.94 12.56
C ASN A 263 4.68 6.75 11.04
N CYS A 264 5.87 6.44 10.55
CA CYS A 264 6.13 6.11 9.14
C CYS A 264 6.42 4.61 8.99
N TYR A 265 7.05 4.21 7.89
CA TYR A 265 7.68 2.91 7.65
C TYR A 265 8.83 3.08 6.67
N PHE A 266 9.77 2.15 6.66
CA PHE A 266 10.87 2.14 5.69
C PHE A 266 10.55 1.28 4.48
N LEU A 267 11.17 1.63 3.37
CA LEU A 267 11.04 0.99 2.08
C LEU A 267 12.43 0.93 1.43
N ASN A 268 12.82 -0.24 0.95
CA ASN A 268 14.04 -0.41 0.17
C ASN A 268 13.66 -0.45 -1.32
N LEU A 269 14.18 0.51 -2.09
CA LEU A 269 13.91 0.64 -3.52
C LEU A 269 15.19 0.30 -4.29
N ARG A 270 15.14 -0.76 -5.10
CA ARG A 270 16.30 -1.22 -5.88
C ARG A 270 16.66 -0.24 -6.99
N LYS A 271 17.93 -0.22 -7.40
CA LYS A 271 18.39 0.52 -8.59
C LYS A 271 17.50 0.21 -9.80
N GLY A 272 17.13 1.25 -10.54
CA GLY A 272 16.33 1.16 -11.76
C GLY A 272 14.82 1.09 -11.53
N PHE A 273 14.35 0.81 -10.31
CA PHE A 273 12.93 0.70 -9.98
C PHE A 273 12.23 2.06 -10.06
N MET A 274 11.01 2.07 -10.59
CA MET A 274 10.17 3.27 -10.66
C MET A 274 9.31 3.36 -9.40
N LEU A 275 9.56 4.38 -8.57
CA LEU A 275 8.82 4.60 -7.33
C LEU A 275 7.36 4.95 -7.61
N PHE A 276 7.15 5.87 -8.56
CA PHE A 276 5.85 6.21 -9.14
C PHE A 276 6.08 6.93 -10.47
N SER A 277 5.06 6.92 -11.34
CA SER A 277 5.11 7.58 -12.64
C SER A 277 4.26 8.85 -12.69
N GLU A 278 4.50 9.69 -13.69
CA GLU A 278 3.64 10.81 -14.02
C GLU A 278 2.19 10.34 -14.28
N LYS A 279 1.21 11.13 -13.85
CA LYS A 279 -0.25 10.90 -13.95
C LYS A 279 -0.82 9.82 -13.03
N GLU A 280 0.00 9.16 -12.23
CA GLU A 280 -0.52 8.23 -11.23
C GLU A 280 -1.14 8.92 -10.02
N HIS A 281 -2.06 8.21 -9.37
CA HIS A 281 -2.68 8.61 -8.12
C HIS A 281 -2.00 7.95 -6.92
N HIS A 282 -1.07 8.67 -6.29
CA HIS A 282 -0.45 8.27 -5.01
C HIS A 282 -0.44 9.45 -4.04
N GLN A 283 -0.69 9.17 -2.75
CA GLN A 283 -0.97 10.19 -1.73
C GLN A 283 -0.04 10.11 -0.52
N GLU A 284 1.09 9.42 -0.68
CA GLU A 284 2.21 9.35 0.25
C GLU A 284 3.36 10.25 -0.21
N LYS A 285 4.20 10.66 0.76
CA LYS A 285 5.48 11.34 0.50
C LYS A 285 6.61 10.40 0.88
N PHE A 286 7.78 10.64 0.32
CA PHE A 286 8.97 9.87 0.63
C PHE A 286 10.10 10.81 1.05
N ILE A 287 10.76 10.47 2.16
CA ILE A 287 12.04 11.08 2.54
C ILE A 287 13.15 10.11 2.14
N ILE A 288 14.14 10.61 1.43
CA ILE A 288 15.30 9.82 1.02
C ILE A 288 16.25 9.72 2.22
N LEU A 289 16.47 8.52 2.75
CA LEU A 289 17.42 8.29 3.86
C LEU A 289 18.81 7.95 3.32
N SER A 290 18.87 7.17 2.24
CA SER A 290 20.08 6.86 1.47
C SER A 290 19.74 6.64 -0.01
N GLY A 291 20.75 6.72 -0.86
CA GLY A 291 20.58 6.55 -2.30
C GLY A 291 20.24 7.85 -3.04
N HIS A 292 20.11 7.76 -4.36
CA HIS A 292 19.73 8.87 -5.25
C HIS A 292 18.55 8.51 -6.13
N LEU A 293 17.66 9.49 -6.33
CA LEU A 293 16.51 9.36 -7.21
C LEU A 293 16.62 10.34 -8.39
N SER A 294 16.26 9.91 -9.59
CA SER A 294 16.02 10.81 -10.72
C SER A 294 14.55 11.20 -10.77
N ILE A 295 14.28 12.50 -10.91
CA ILE A 295 12.95 13.04 -11.14
C ILE A 295 12.88 13.49 -12.59
N SER A 296 11.89 13.00 -13.32
CA SER A 296 11.70 13.27 -14.75
C SER A 296 10.29 13.73 -15.08
N LYS A 297 10.17 14.54 -16.13
CA LYS A 297 8.89 14.92 -16.72
C LYS A 297 8.96 14.73 -18.23
N TYR A 298 7.95 14.09 -18.83
CA TYR A 298 7.99 13.71 -20.25
C TYR A 298 9.31 13.02 -20.63
N GLU A 299 9.74 12.05 -19.80
CA GLU A 299 10.99 11.28 -19.95
C GLU A 299 12.31 12.09 -19.87
N LYS A 300 12.23 13.41 -19.67
CA LYS A 300 13.41 14.26 -19.47
C LYS A 300 13.69 14.41 -17.98
N THR A 301 14.90 14.05 -17.55
CA THR A 301 15.35 14.29 -16.17
C THR A 301 15.40 15.80 -15.91
N ILE A 302 14.63 16.26 -14.93
CA ILE A 302 14.58 17.67 -14.53
C ILE A 302 15.44 17.95 -13.30
N MET A 303 15.62 16.96 -12.43
CA MET A 303 16.49 17.06 -11.27
C MET A 303 16.83 15.68 -10.68
N HIS A 304 17.88 15.66 -9.85
CA HIS A 304 18.21 14.54 -8.97
C HIS A 304 17.85 14.91 -7.53
N ALA A 305 17.29 13.95 -6.79
CA ALA A 305 17.01 14.07 -5.38
C ALA A 305 18.01 13.24 -4.57
N HIS A 306 18.42 13.78 -3.43
CA HIS A 306 19.51 13.30 -2.60
C HIS A 306 19.04 12.91 -1.19
N PRO A 307 19.87 12.22 -0.40
CA PRO A 307 19.55 11.94 1.00
C PRO A 307 19.19 13.22 1.77
N GLY A 308 18.04 13.19 2.45
CA GLY A 308 17.43 14.31 3.16
C GLY A 308 16.36 15.08 2.37
N ASP A 309 16.24 14.87 1.05
CA ASP A 309 15.17 15.47 0.26
C ASP A 309 13.83 14.75 0.48
N ILE A 310 12.72 15.49 0.33
CA ILE A 310 11.38 14.93 0.19
C ILE A 310 11.04 14.84 -1.30
N VAL A 311 10.34 13.76 -1.69
CA VAL A 311 9.69 13.63 -3.00
C VAL A 311 8.23 13.20 -2.86
N GLY A 312 7.41 13.51 -3.87
CA GLY A 312 5.99 13.16 -3.90
C GLY A 312 5.10 14.05 -3.02
N GLU A 313 5.61 15.19 -2.61
CA GLU A 313 4.95 16.03 -1.61
C GLU A 313 3.66 16.72 -2.09
N PHE A 314 3.54 17.01 -3.38
CA PHE A 314 2.33 17.61 -3.93
C PHE A 314 1.14 16.62 -3.95
N GLY A 315 1.41 15.31 -3.94
CA GLY A 315 0.40 14.24 -3.96
C GLY A 315 -0.53 14.19 -2.76
N THR A 316 -0.19 14.86 -1.66
CA THR A 316 -0.95 14.75 -0.41
C THR A 316 -1.96 15.87 -0.17
N HIS A 317 -1.90 16.95 -0.95
CA HIS A 317 -2.68 18.17 -0.69
C HIS A 317 -4.06 18.14 -1.34
N HIS A 318 -4.22 17.36 -2.42
CA HIS A 318 -5.50 17.21 -3.11
C HIS A 318 -5.90 15.75 -3.28
N ASP A 319 -7.19 15.47 -3.04
CA ASP A 319 -7.78 14.15 -3.19
C ASP A 319 -7.65 13.55 -4.58
N ASN A 320 -7.57 14.40 -5.60
CA ASN A 320 -7.49 14.02 -7.01
C ASN A 320 -6.13 14.39 -7.62
N TYR A 321 -5.10 14.58 -6.79
CA TYR A 321 -3.78 14.93 -7.31
C TYR A 321 -3.20 13.75 -8.09
N LEU A 322 -2.79 14.03 -9.33
CA LEU A 322 -2.00 13.11 -10.14
C LEU A 322 -0.55 13.55 -10.08
N ARG A 323 0.38 12.59 -9.95
CA ARG A 323 1.82 12.85 -9.94
C ARG A 323 2.21 13.67 -11.17
N TYR A 324 2.92 14.78 -10.95
CA TYR A 324 3.37 15.64 -12.05
C TYR A 324 4.69 15.20 -12.69
N THR A 325 5.39 14.25 -12.06
CA THR A 325 6.71 13.77 -12.45
C THR A 325 6.79 12.28 -12.16
N SER A 326 7.65 11.58 -12.90
CA SER A 326 8.07 10.22 -12.59
C SER A 326 9.32 10.26 -11.71
N VAL A 327 9.45 9.28 -10.82
CA VAL A 327 10.59 9.15 -9.91
C VAL A 327 11.16 7.74 -9.99
N ARG A 328 12.46 7.64 -10.28
CA ARG A 328 13.18 6.36 -10.43
C ARG A 328 14.43 6.32 -9.59
N ALA A 329 14.77 5.15 -9.06
CA ALA A 329 16.02 4.91 -8.35
C ALA A 329 17.22 4.85 -9.31
N LEU A 330 18.27 5.62 -9.03
CA LEU A 330 19.54 5.58 -9.76
C LEU A 330 20.53 4.57 -9.14
N GLU A 331 20.32 4.25 -7.88
CA GLU A 331 21.03 3.25 -7.07
C GLU A 331 20.07 2.67 -6.04
N ASP A 332 20.51 1.72 -5.23
CA ASP A 332 19.68 1.20 -4.15
C ASP A 332 19.41 2.30 -3.11
N CYS A 333 18.14 2.54 -2.82
CA CYS A 333 17.67 3.62 -1.97
C CYS A 333 16.94 3.08 -0.75
N LYS A 334 17.16 3.72 0.41
CA LYS A 334 16.34 3.54 1.61
C LYS A 334 15.45 4.76 1.76
N LEU A 335 14.14 4.54 1.74
CA LEU A 335 13.14 5.60 1.80
C LEU A 335 12.32 5.47 3.09
N MET A 336 11.92 6.61 3.65
CA MET A 336 10.91 6.68 4.69
C MET A 336 9.60 7.17 4.10
N VAL A 337 8.55 6.36 4.22
CA VAL A 337 7.23 6.66 3.65
C VAL A 337 6.39 7.41 4.68
N ILE A 338 5.99 8.63 4.33
CA ILE A 338 5.05 9.44 5.11
C ILE A 338 3.64 9.20 4.57
N PRO A 339 2.77 8.50 5.31
CA PRO A 339 1.43 8.19 4.85
C PRO A 339 0.53 9.43 4.84
N ARG A 340 -0.53 9.36 4.04
CA ARG A 340 -1.58 10.36 4.03
C ARG A 340 -2.17 10.58 5.44
N GLY A 341 -2.40 11.84 5.79
CA GLY A 341 -2.97 12.22 7.09
C GLY A 341 -1.97 12.21 8.25
N PHE A 342 -0.69 11.92 8.00
CA PHE A 342 0.39 12.07 8.98
C PHE A 342 0.39 13.47 9.61
N GLU A 343 0.33 14.53 8.80
CA GLU A 343 0.33 15.93 9.24
C GLU A 343 -0.84 16.23 10.19
N LYS A 344 -2.04 15.74 9.87
CA LYS A 344 -3.22 15.84 10.74
C LYS A 344 -3.03 15.11 12.06
N LYS A 345 -2.34 13.96 12.05
CA LYS A 345 -2.00 13.20 13.26
C LYS A 345 -0.97 13.94 14.10
N LEU A 346 0.06 14.50 13.49
CA LEU A 346 1.09 15.30 14.15
C LEU A 346 0.49 16.54 14.81
N PHE A 347 -0.33 17.31 14.08
CA PHE A 347 -1.02 18.49 14.62
C PHE A 347 -1.89 18.17 15.83
N ARG A 348 -2.62 17.05 15.79
CA ARG A 348 -3.46 16.59 16.92
C ARG A 348 -2.65 16.09 18.10
N PHE A 349 -1.44 15.61 17.87
CA PHE A 349 -0.55 15.12 18.92
C PHE A 349 0.15 16.29 19.62
N ASP A 350 0.79 17.16 18.84
CA ASP A 350 1.50 18.34 19.35
C ASP A 350 1.61 19.39 18.24
N SER A 351 0.95 20.53 18.44
CA SER A 351 0.94 21.64 17.48
C SER A 351 2.33 22.29 17.31
N SER A 352 3.17 22.26 18.34
CA SER A 352 4.53 22.80 18.29
C SER A 352 5.45 21.95 17.41
N LEU A 353 5.34 20.62 17.49
CA LEU A 353 6.04 19.70 16.60
C LEU A 353 5.54 19.83 15.16
N TYR A 354 4.24 20.05 14.97
CA TYR A 354 3.67 20.34 13.66
C TYR A 354 4.22 21.63 13.05
N ILE A 355 4.30 22.73 13.81
CA ILE A 355 4.91 23.98 13.34
C ILE A 355 6.37 23.74 12.92
N ASN A 356 7.15 23.04 13.75
CA ASN A 356 8.53 22.70 13.41
C ASN A 356 8.64 21.85 12.13
N TYR A 357 7.73 20.89 11.94
CA TYR A 357 7.63 20.11 10.70
C TYR A 357 7.34 21.01 9.49
N MET A 358 6.35 21.90 9.58
CA MET A 358 5.95 22.78 8.48
C MET A 358 7.03 23.79 8.12
N GLU A 359 7.75 24.33 9.11
CA GLU A 359 8.89 25.22 8.87
C GLU A 359 10.01 24.51 8.09
N SER A 360 10.38 23.29 8.51
CA SER A 360 11.42 22.53 7.82
C SER A 360 10.98 22.13 6.40
N TYR A 361 9.72 21.72 6.27
CA TYR A 361 9.10 21.37 4.99
C TYR A 361 9.14 22.54 4.01
N THR A 362 8.71 23.72 4.45
CA THR A 362 8.67 24.93 3.62
C THR A 362 10.08 25.35 3.20
N LYS A 363 11.05 25.34 4.13
CA LYS A 363 12.45 25.66 3.83
C LYS A 363 13.05 24.72 2.79
N SER A 364 12.85 23.41 2.95
CA SER A 364 13.35 22.39 2.02
C SER A 364 12.77 22.59 0.62
N LEU A 365 11.46 22.81 0.50
CA LEU A 365 10.81 23.04 -0.79
C LEU A 365 11.29 24.32 -1.47
N SER A 366 11.31 25.45 -0.76
CA SER A 366 11.76 26.73 -1.32
C SER A 366 13.19 26.66 -1.87
N LEU A 367 14.08 25.93 -1.19
CA LEU A 367 15.46 25.73 -1.65
C LEU A 367 15.51 24.88 -2.92
N ARG A 368 14.70 23.83 -3.00
CA ARG A 368 14.64 22.93 -4.16
C ARG A 368 14.03 23.60 -5.38
N GLU A 369 12.92 24.33 -5.21
CA GLU A 369 12.28 25.07 -6.30
C GLU A 369 13.17 26.17 -6.85
N ARG A 370 13.87 26.92 -5.97
CA ARG A 370 14.85 27.93 -6.41
C ARG A 370 15.92 27.33 -7.32
N LYS A 371 16.48 26.16 -6.97
CA LYS A 371 17.46 25.47 -7.81
C LYS A 371 16.86 25.06 -9.16
N LEU A 372 15.64 24.52 -9.15
CA LEU A 372 14.97 24.08 -10.36
C LEU A 372 14.69 25.26 -11.31
N ILE A 373 14.20 26.39 -10.78
CA ILE A 373 13.97 27.62 -11.55
C ILE A 373 15.29 28.12 -12.15
N ILE A 374 16.37 28.20 -11.37
CA ILE A 374 17.69 28.62 -11.86
C ILE A 374 18.18 27.70 -12.99
N ASN A 375 18.06 26.38 -12.82
CA ASN A 375 18.47 25.42 -13.84
C ASN A 375 17.67 25.58 -15.14
N VAL A 376 16.35 25.77 -15.05
CA VAL A 376 15.49 25.98 -16.22
C VAL A 376 15.83 27.29 -16.93
N LEU A 377 16.07 28.37 -16.17
CA LEU A 377 16.46 29.66 -16.74
C LEU A 377 17.82 29.60 -17.44
N ASN A 378 18.78 28.87 -16.86
CA ASN A 378 20.12 28.70 -17.45
C ASN A 378 20.09 27.79 -18.69
N GLN A 379 19.22 26.78 -18.73
CA GLN A 379 19.07 25.91 -19.91
C GLN A 379 18.43 26.65 -21.10
N LYS A 380 17.53 27.61 -20.84
CA LYS A 380 16.96 28.47 -21.89
C LYS A 380 17.95 29.46 -22.50
N GLN A 381 19.15 29.60 -21.96
CA GLN A 381 20.21 30.44 -22.57
C GLN A 381 21.02 29.69 -23.64
N TYR A 382 20.77 28.40 -23.87
CA TYR A 382 21.49 27.56 -24.83
C TYR A 382 20.60 26.88 -25.90
N THR A 383 19.35 27.33 -26.03
CA THR A 383 18.41 27.02 -27.13
C THR A 383 17.94 28.31 -27.74
#